data_AF-A0A6L3T6L9-F1
#
_entry.id   AF-A0A6L3T6L9-F1
#
_cell.length_a   1.000
_cell.length_b   1.000
_cell.length_c   1.000
_cell.angle_alpha   90.00
_cell.angle_beta   90.00
_cell.angle_gamma   90.00
#
_symmetry.space_group_name_H-M   'P 1'
#
loop_
_entity.id
_entity.type
_entity.pdbx_description
1 polymer ?
#
loop_
_entity_poly.entity_id
_entity_poly.type
_entity_poly.pdbx_seq_one_letter_code
_entity_poly.pdbx_strand_id
1 'polypeptide(L)'
;MADERHANLGKIIMQIKVNADDWNGISEEDRKAIQEILSKTFKNDPQVVTDPQATAAAQSGEADLGGICNSLCNMAQSAAEALCGKIGNATAKQVCLVAAQTAGDVCRSKC
;
A
#
# COMPACT_ATOMS: atom_id res chain seq x y z
N MET A 1 -6.62 23.48 -27.54
CA MET A 1 -6.88 22.24 -26.78
C MET A 1 -5.56 21.85 -26.17
N ALA A 2 -5.28 22.38 -24.98
CA ALA A 2 -3.95 22.35 -24.38
C ALA A 2 -3.75 21.04 -23.59
N ASP A 3 -2.67 20.38 -23.97
CA ASP A 3 -2.02 19.20 -23.43
C ASP A 3 -1.87 19.22 -21.89
N GLU A 4 -2.64 18.37 -21.19
CA GLU A 4 -2.53 18.11 -19.74
C GLU A 4 -1.38 17.12 -19.42
N ARG A 5 -0.17 17.33 -19.96
CA ARG A 5 1.01 16.50 -19.64
C ARG A 5 2.01 17.18 -18.69
N HIS A 6 1.56 18.12 -17.85
CA HIS A 6 2.44 18.82 -16.90
C HIS A 6 1.97 18.77 -15.44
N ALA A 7 1.81 17.56 -14.87
CA ALA A 7 1.63 17.38 -13.42
C ALA A 7 2.35 16.15 -12.82
N ASN A 8 3.39 15.62 -13.47
CA ASN A 8 4.14 14.46 -12.96
C ASN A 8 5.67 14.68 -13.00
N LEU A 9 6.12 15.83 -12.50
CA LEU A 9 7.54 16.12 -12.29
C LEU A 9 7.81 16.31 -10.80
N GLY A 10 8.40 15.30 -10.15
CA GLY A 10 9.34 15.54 -9.06
C GLY A 10 8.97 15.11 -7.63
N LYS A 11 7.88 14.37 -7.40
CA LYS A 11 7.72 13.60 -6.15
C LYS A 11 7.67 12.13 -6.55
N ILE A 12 8.66 11.33 -6.16
CA ILE A 12 8.58 9.86 -6.30
C ILE A 12 7.52 9.41 -5.30
N ILE A 13 6.26 9.61 -5.64
CA ILE A 13 5.13 9.20 -4.82
C ILE A 13 5.06 7.69 -4.93
N MET A 14 5.15 7.04 -3.77
CA MET A 14 5.04 5.59 -3.66
C MET A 14 3.61 5.18 -4.01
N GLN A 15 3.38 4.72 -5.23
CA GLN A 15 2.05 4.30 -5.67
C GLN A 15 1.74 2.89 -5.17
N ILE A 16 0.69 2.77 -4.38
CA ILE A 16 0.18 1.50 -3.86
C ILE A 16 -1.06 1.13 -4.65
N LYS A 17 -0.92 0.11 -5.47
CA LYS A 17 -1.99 -0.39 -6.32
C LYS A 17 -2.93 -1.28 -5.51
N VAL A 18 -4.22 -0.94 -5.50
CA VAL A 18 -5.28 -1.75 -4.89
C VAL A 18 -6.36 -2.02 -5.92
N ASN A 19 -7.11 -3.11 -5.74
CA ASN A 19 -8.21 -3.43 -6.63
C ASN A 19 -9.26 -2.29 -6.63
N ALA A 20 -9.66 -1.84 -7.82
CA ALA A 20 -10.59 -0.73 -7.96
C ALA A 20 -11.99 -1.05 -7.42
N ASP A 21 -12.47 -2.28 -7.59
CA ASP A 21 -13.79 -2.72 -7.14
C ASP A 21 -13.83 -2.78 -5.61
N ASP A 22 -12.81 -3.39 -5.00
CA ASP A 22 -12.71 -3.47 -3.54
C ASP A 22 -12.50 -2.08 -2.90
N TRP A 23 -11.66 -1.22 -3.50
CA TRP A 23 -11.42 0.14 -2.99
C TRP A 23 -12.66 1.03 -3.09
N ASN A 24 -13.44 0.91 -4.16
CA ASN A 24 -14.69 1.65 -4.32
C ASN A 24 -15.84 1.04 -3.51
N GLY A 25 -15.77 -0.25 -3.19
CA GLY A 25 -16.75 -0.98 -2.38
C GLY A 25 -16.66 -0.73 -0.88
N ILE A 26 -15.61 -0.06 -0.39
CA ILE A 26 -15.42 0.24 1.04
C ILE A 26 -15.77 1.69 1.37
N SER A 27 -16.16 1.93 2.62
CA SER A 27 -16.54 3.25 3.12
C SER A 27 -15.36 4.24 3.09
N GLU A 28 -15.65 5.53 3.00
CA GLU A 28 -14.61 6.57 3.05
C GLU A 28 -13.81 6.53 4.36
N GLU A 29 -14.47 6.21 5.47
CA GLU A 29 -13.83 6.00 6.78
C GLU A 29 -12.78 4.87 6.73
N ASP A 30 -13.11 3.76 6.06
CA ASP A 30 -12.19 2.63 5.88
C ASP A 30 -11.01 3.03 4.98
N ARG A 31 -11.27 3.73 3.86
CA ARG A 31 -10.21 4.23 2.95
C ARG A 31 -9.24 5.14 3.69
N LYS A 32 -9.77 6.03 4.53
CA LYS A 32 -8.99 6.96 5.34
C LYS A 32 -8.17 6.22 6.40
N ALA A 33 -8.74 5.22 7.07
CA ALA A 33 -8.02 4.38 8.01
C ALA A 33 -6.85 3.64 7.33
N ILE A 34 -7.07 3.10 6.13
CA ILE A 34 -6.04 2.44 5.33
C ILE A 34 -4.92 3.43 4.98
N GLN A 35 -5.26 4.60 4.46
CA GLN A 35 -4.26 5.65 4.18
C GLN A 35 -3.48 6.06 5.42
N GLU A 36 -4.14 6.24 6.57
CA GLU A 36 -3.45 6.56 7.82
C GLU A 36 -2.48 5.47 8.27
N ILE A 37 -2.87 4.20 8.16
CA ILE A 37 -2.01 3.06 8.49
C ILE A 37 -0.77 3.09 7.58
N LEU A 38 -0.98 3.26 6.27
CA LEU A 38 0.11 3.29 5.30
C LEU A 38 1.03 4.48 5.52
N SER A 39 0.51 5.70 5.75
CA SER A 39 1.34 6.89 6.00
C SER A 39 2.08 6.86 7.34
N LYS A 40 1.50 6.25 8.39
CA LYS A 40 2.19 6.06 9.68
C LYS A 40 3.33 5.06 9.58
N THR A 41 3.15 4.05 8.72
CA THR A 41 4.07 2.94 8.59
C THR A 41 5.16 3.20 7.55
N PHE A 42 4.82 3.92 6.49
CA PHE A 42 5.70 4.28 5.38
C PHE A 42 5.79 5.80 5.26
N LYS A 43 6.96 6.37 5.59
CA LYS A 43 7.18 7.84 5.66
C LYS A 43 7.11 8.59 4.32
N ASN A 44 6.97 7.91 3.18
CA ASN A 44 7.05 8.50 1.84
C ASN A 44 5.69 8.91 1.25
N ASP A 45 4.65 9.05 2.09
CA ASP A 45 3.32 9.48 1.67
C ASP A 45 2.76 8.58 0.56
N PRO A 46 2.48 7.29 0.88
CA PRO A 46 2.03 6.33 -0.11
C PRO A 46 0.68 6.76 -0.68
N GLN A 47 0.63 6.92 -2.00
CA GLN A 47 -0.61 7.23 -2.71
C GLN A 47 -1.27 5.93 -3.12
N VAL A 48 -2.45 5.66 -2.55
CA VAL A 48 -3.28 4.55 -2.98
C VAL A 48 -3.88 4.89 -4.33
N VAL A 49 -3.59 4.07 -5.33
CA VAL A 49 -4.14 4.16 -6.68
C VAL A 49 -4.95 2.91 -6.98
N THR A 50 -6.14 3.08 -7.54
CA THR A 50 -6.99 1.95 -7.93
C THR A 50 -6.52 1.40 -9.27
N ASP A 51 -6.23 0.11 -9.31
CA ASP A 51 -5.82 -0.61 -10.52
C ASP A 51 -6.70 -1.88 -10.63
N PRO A 52 -7.47 -2.05 -11.72
CA PRO A 52 -8.36 -3.21 -11.88
C PRO A 52 -7.59 -4.52 -12.05
N GLN A 53 -6.29 -4.47 -12.34
CA GLN A 53 -5.40 -5.63 -12.43
C GLN A 53 -4.58 -5.82 -11.15
N ALA A 54 -4.76 -4.99 -10.12
CA ALA A 54 -4.19 -5.24 -8.80
C ALA A 54 -4.85 -6.48 -8.20
N THR A 55 -4.23 -7.63 -8.44
CA THR A 55 -4.52 -8.87 -7.73
C THR A 55 -4.03 -8.73 -6.30
N ALA A 56 -4.84 -9.19 -5.35
CA ALA A 56 -4.40 -9.34 -3.97
C ALA A 56 -3.06 -10.08 -3.97
N ALA A 57 -1.99 -9.38 -3.59
CA ALA A 57 -0.66 -9.91 -3.71
C ALA A 57 -0.60 -11.24 -2.95
N ALA A 58 -0.27 -12.32 -3.66
CA ALA A 58 0.05 -13.56 -2.99
C ALA A 58 1.30 -13.28 -2.14
N GLN A 59 1.24 -13.68 -0.87
CA GLN A 59 2.34 -13.62 0.09
C GLN A 59 3.59 -14.26 -0.52
N SER A 60 4.38 -13.47 -1.24
CA SER A 60 5.60 -13.92 -1.89
C SER A 60 6.71 -13.70 -0.88
N GLY A 61 6.78 -14.67 0.03
CA GLY A 61 7.84 -14.77 1.01
C GLY A 61 9.15 -15.10 0.32
N GLU A 62 10.03 -14.11 0.23
CA GLU A 62 11.47 -14.31 0.08
C GLU A 62 12.13 -13.36 1.08
N ALA A 63 12.32 -13.87 2.30
CA ALA A 63 13.16 -13.24 3.31
C ALA A 63 14.61 -13.41 2.87
N ASP A 64 15.05 -12.59 1.91
CA ASP A 64 16.46 -12.44 1.61
C ASP A 64 17.12 -11.75 2.82
N LEU A 65 18.09 -12.43 3.44
CA LEU A 65 18.84 -11.96 4.61
C LEU A 65 19.82 -10.80 4.26
N GLY A 66 19.39 -9.88 3.39
CA GLY A 66 20.21 -8.81 2.82
C GLY A 66 19.73 -7.43 3.27
N GLY A 67 20.15 -7.00 4.47
CA GLY A 67 20.17 -5.58 4.86
C GLY A 67 19.07 -5.13 5.83
N ILE A 68 19.46 -4.26 6.77
CA ILE A 68 18.60 -3.64 7.79
C ILE A 68 17.37 -2.98 7.15
N CYS A 69 17.53 -2.42 5.95
CA CYS A 69 16.45 -1.82 5.19
C CYS A 69 15.33 -2.83 4.85
N ASN A 70 15.69 -4.02 4.37
CA ASN A 70 14.73 -5.07 4.04
C ASN A 70 13.98 -5.56 5.30
N SER A 71 14.69 -5.71 6.43
CA SER A 71 14.06 -6.02 7.72
C SER A 71 13.11 -4.92 8.21
N LEU A 72 13.46 -3.65 8.05
CA LEU A 72 12.59 -2.53 8.41
C LEU A 72 11.33 -2.49 7.53
N CYS A 73 11.45 -2.76 6.23
CA CYS A 73 10.30 -2.86 5.33
C CYS A 73 9.39 -4.05 5.67
N ASN A 74 9.95 -5.20 6.07
CA ASN A 74 9.16 -6.34 6.55
C ASN A 74 8.44 -6.03 7.88
N MET A 75 9.10 -5.32 8.81
CA MET A 75 8.47 -4.86 10.04
C MET A 75 7.36 -3.85 9.77
N ALA A 76 7.58 -2.91 8.85
CA ALA A 76 6.58 -1.97 8.40
C ALA A 76 5.38 -2.70 7.79
N GLN A 77 5.62 -3.65 6.88
CA GLN A 77 4.55 -4.48 6.32
C GLN A 77 3.74 -5.19 7.42
N SER A 78 4.42 -5.88 8.33
CA SER A 78 3.78 -6.60 9.44
C SER A 78 2.99 -5.67 10.38
N ALA A 79 3.50 -4.47 10.64
CA ALA A 79 2.82 -3.47 11.44
C ALA A 79 1.55 -2.94 10.75
N ALA A 80 1.62 -2.69 9.44
CA ALA A 80 0.47 -2.30 8.65
C ALA A 80 -0.58 -3.43 8.61
N GLU A 81 -0.17 -4.69 8.37
CA GLU A 81 -1.06 -5.85 8.38
C GLU A 81 -1.75 -6.05 9.74
N ALA A 82 -1.01 -5.86 10.84
CA ALA A 82 -1.58 -5.92 12.19
C ALA A 82 -2.62 -4.82 12.45
N LEU A 83 -2.38 -3.61 11.93
CA LEU A 83 -3.33 -2.50 12.03
C LEU A 83 -4.56 -2.72 11.13
N CYS A 84 -4.38 -3.30 9.94
CA CYS A 84 -5.48 -3.72 9.06
C CYS A 84 -6.40 -4.73 9.75
N GLY A 85 -5.86 -5.56 10.65
CA GLY A 85 -6.65 -6.49 11.48
C GLY A 85 -7.67 -5.83 12.40
N LYS A 86 -7.56 -4.53 12.67
CA LYS A 86 -8.54 -3.76 13.46
C LYS A 86 -9.74 -3.26 12.65
N ILE A 87 -9.69 -3.35 11.32
CA ILE A 87 -10.79 -2.97 10.45
C ILE A 87 -11.87 -4.06 10.54
N GLY A 88 -13.08 -3.65 10.94
CA GLY A 88 -14.21 -4.58 11.13
C GLY A 88 -14.84 -5.07 9.83
N ASN A 89 -14.67 -4.32 8.74
CA ASN A 89 -15.19 -4.69 7.42
C ASN A 89 -14.21 -5.65 6.71
N ALA A 90 -14.70 -6.82 6.30
CA ALA A 90 -13.90 -7.87 5.67
C ALA A 90 -13.25 -7.41 4.36
N THR A 91 -13.98 -6.69 3.52
CA THR A 91 -13.47 -6.16 2.24
C THR A 91 -12.41 -5.09 2.49
N ALA A 92 -12.68 -4.14 3.39
CA ALA A 92 -11.71 -3.10 3.74
C ALA A 92 -10.44 -3.66 4.37
N LYS A 93 -10.56 -4.70 5.20
CA LYS A 93 -9.42 -5.43 5.75
C LYS A 93 -8.60 -6.06 4.62
N GLN A 94 -9.23 -6.72 3.65
CA GLN A 94 -8.52 -7.32 2.52
C GLN A 94 -7.79 -6.26 1.70
N VAL A 95 -8.45 -5.15 1.36
CA VAL A 95 -7.84 -4.00 0.67
C VAL A 95 -6.64 -3.47 1.44
N CYS A 96 -6.77 -3.32 2.76
CA CYS A 96 -5.70 -2.85 3.63
C CYS A 96 -4.49 -3.79 3.60
N LEU A 97 -4.72 -5.11 3.67
CA LEU A 97 -3.65 -6.10 3.61
C LEU A 97 -2.91 -6.09 2.27
N VAL A 98 -3.66 -5.99 1.16
CA VAL A 98 -3.08 -5.87 -0.18
C VAL A 98 -2.25 -4.59 -0.29
N ALA A 99 -2.80 -3.48 0.19
CA ALA A 99 -2.10 -2.21 0.20
C ALA A 99 -0.82 -2.27 1.04
N ALA A 100 -0.88 -2.88 2.23
CA ALA A 100 0.27 -3.08 3.11
C ALA A 100 1.36 -3.94 2.48
N GLN A 101 0.99 -5.03 1.80
CA GLN A 101 1.95 -5.89 1.10
C GLN A 101 2.59 -5.18 -0.08
N THR A 102 1.81 -4.52 -0.94
CA THR A 102 2.35 -3.72 -2.04
C THR A 102 3.26 -2.60 -1.49
N ALA A 103 2.91 -2.01 -0.34
CA ALA A 103 3.77 -1.06 0.33
C ALA A 103 5.12 -1.69 0.73
N GLY A 104 5.06 -2.85 1.40
CA GLY A 104 6.23 -3.61 1.81
C GLY A 104 7.11 -3.97 0.62
N ASP A 105 6.53 -4.44 -0.49
CA ASP A 105 7.24 -4.84 -1.70
C ASP A 105 7.94 -3.66 -2.38
N VAL A 106 7.26 -2.51 -2.49
CA VAL A 106 7.85 -1.28 -3.01
C VAL A 106 8.94 -0.75 -2.07
N CYS A 107 8.76 -0.85 -0.75
CA CYS A 107 9.78 -0.48 0.24
C CYS A 107 11.04 -1.35 0.06
N ARG A 108 10.88 -2.67 -0.07
CA ARG A 108 11.98 -3.62 -0.30
C ARG A 108 12.69 -3.37 -1.61
N SER A 109 11.93 -3.07 -2.67
CA SER A 109 12.47 -2.73 -4.00
C SER A 109 13.30 -1.44 -4.04
N LYS A 110 13.26 -0.62 -2.98
CA LYS A 110 13.97 0.67 -2.88
C LYS A 110 15.22 0.63 -1.98
N CYS A 111 15.56 -0.51 -1.38
CA CYS A 111 16.61 -0.62 -0.35
C CYS A 111 18.08 -0.53 -0.82
#